data_AF-A0A316NZ56-F1
#
_entry.id   AF-A0A316NZ56-F1
#
_cell.length_a   1.000
_cell.length_b   1.000
_cell.length_c   1.000
_cell.angle_alpha   90.00
_cell.angle_beta   90.00
_cell.angle_gamma   90.00
#
_symmetry.space_group_name_H-M   'P 1'
#
loop_
_entity.id
_entity.type
_entity.pdbx_description
1 polymer ?
#
loop_
_entity_poly.entity_id
_entity_poly.type
_entity_poly.pdbx_seq_one_letter_code
_entity_poly.pdbx_strand_id
1 'polypeptide(L)' 'MTLGVIGKKLGMTQIFDEQGLAIPVTVIKVDDIVVTQVKTVETDGYNAIQVGT' A
#
# COMPACT_ATOMS: atom_id res chain seq x y z
N MET A 1 -0.85 -10.66 11.46
CA MET A 1 -0.49 -10.55 10.03
C MET A 1 -0.98 -9.21 9.54
N THR A 2 -0.09 -8.40 9.00
CA THR A 2 -0.40 -7.04 8.53
C THR A 2 -0.15 -6.99 7.03
N LEU A 3 -1.11 -6.46 6.27
CA LEU A 3 -0.98 -6.24 4.84
C LEU A 3 -0.44 -4.84 4.58
N GLY A 4 0.45 -4.69 3.61
CA GLY A 4 1.04 -3.40 3.23
C GLY A 4 1.45 -3.41 1.76
N VAL A 5 1.40 -2.24 1.13
CA VAL A 5 1.77 -2.02 -0.28
C VAL A 5 2.53 -0.70 -0.42
N ILE A 6 3.40 -0.61 -1.42
CA ILE A 6 4.03 0.65 -1.81
C ILE A 6 3.13 1.32 -2.85
N GLY A 7 2.84 2.60 -2.66
CA GLY A 7 2.03 3.37 -3.60
C GLY A 7 2.45 4.82 -3.65
N LYS A 8 2.15 5.48 -4.78
CA LYS A 8 2.38 6.90 -4.99
C LYS A 8 1.09 7.68 -4.75
N LYS A 9 1.16 8.73 -3.93
CA LYS A 9 0.06 9.70 -3.79
C LYS A 9 -0.11 10.45 -5.10
N LEU A 10 -1.26 10.30 -5.75
CA LEU A 10 -1.59 11.05 -6.96
C LEU A 10 -2.27 12.37 -6.65
N GLY A 11 -3.11 12.41 -5.61
CA GLY A 11 -3.87 13.61 -5.28
C GLY A 11 -5.04 13.33 -4.36
N MET A 12 -5.95 14.31 -4.28
CA MET A 12 -7.16 14.26 -3.47
C MET A 12 -8.36 14.58 -4.35
N THR A 13 -9.48 13.91 -4.11
CA THR A 13 -10.75 14.14 -4.81
C THR A 13 -11.90 13.82 -3.85
N GLN A 14 -13.14 13.77 -4.32
CA GLN A 14 -14.31 13.36 -3.56
C GLN A 14 -15.12 12.31 -4.30
N ILE A 15 -15.74 11.41 -3.56
CA ILE A 15 -16.76 10.48 -4.03
C ILE A 15 -18.09 10.80 -3.36
N PHE A 16 -19.21 10.44 -3.96
CA PHE A 16 -20.53 10.58 -3.36
C PHE A 16 -21.03 9.20 -2.94
N ASP A 17 -21.59 9.10 -1.73
CA ASP A 17 -22.30 7.88 -1.31
C ASP A 17 -23.71 7.81 -1.90
N GLU A 18 -24.44 6.73 -1.61
CA GLU A 18 -25.80 6.50 -2.10
C GLU A 18 -26.82 7.54 -1.58
N GLN A 19 -26.49 8.23 -0.49
CA GLN A 19 -27.30 9.27 0.13
C GLN A 19 -26.93 10.68 -0.38
N GLY A 20 -25.93 10.78 -1.27
CA GLY A 20 -25.47 12.03 -1.88
C GLY A 20 -24.48 12.82 -1.03
N LEU A 21 -23.92 12.24 0.04
CA LEU A 21 -22.88 12.87 0.85
C LEU A 21 -21.53 12.84 0.13
N ALA A 22 -20.86 13.99 0.06
CA ALA A 22 -19.51 14.09 -0.49
C ALA A 22 -18.45 13.63 0.53
N ILE A 23 -17.74 12.55 0.22
CA ILE A 23 -16.66 11.98 1.03
C ILE A 23 -15.31 12.34 0.39
N PRO A 24 -14.44 13.11 1.07
CA PRO A 24 -13.12 13.44 0.58
C PRO A 24 -12.19 12.20 0.66
N VAL A 25 -11.45 11.93 -0.41
CA VAL A 25 -10.58 10.76 -0.54
C VAL A 25 -9.21 11.13 -1.10
N THR A 26 -8.18 10.38 -0.71
CA THR A 26 -6.84 10.47 -1.31
C THR A 26 -6.65 9.31 -2.29
N VAL A 27 -6.23 9.63 -3.52
CA VAL A 27 -5.96 8.63 -4.56
C VAL A 27 -4.51 8.18 -4.45
N ILE A 28 -4.31 6.88 -4.20
CA ILE A 28 -3.01 6.22 -4.19
C ILE A 28 -2.93 5.31 -5.42
N LYS A 29 -1.91 5.53 -6.26
CA LYS A 29 -1.57 4.62 -7.36
C LYS A 29 -0.64 3.54 -6.87
N VAL A 30 -1.02 2.30 -7.11
CA VAL A 30 -0.20 1.11 -6.86
C VAL A 30 0.09 0.51 -8.23
N ASP A 31 1.37 0.41 -8.58
CA ASP A 31 1.85 -0.29 -9.77
C ASP A 31 2.23 -1.74 -9.39
N ASP A 32 2.74 -2.53 -10.33
CA ASP A 32 3.17 -3.90 -10.03
C ASP A 32 4.30 -3.90 -8.98
N ILE A 33 4.09 -4.67 -7.90
CA ILE A 33 5.05 -4.81 -6.80
C ILE A 33 5.56 -6.25 -6.81
N VAL A 34 6.88 -6.39 -6.79
CA VAL A 34 7.53 -7.71 -6.69
C VAL A 34 8.18 -7.86 -5.33
N VAL A 35 8.01 -9.03 -4.71
CA VAL A 35 8.75 -9.40 -3.50
C VAL A 35 10.18 -9.74 -3.90
N THR A 36 11.14 -8.92 -3.50
CA THR A 36 12.55 -9.11 -3.86
C THR A 36 13.29 -9.99 -2.86
N GLN A 37 12.89 -9.96 -1.58
CA GLN A 37 13.50 -10.77 -0.53
C GLN A 37 12.50 -11.06 0.60
N VAL A 38 12.57 -12.27 1.15
CA VAL A 38 11.95 -12.64 2.42
C VAL A 38 13.05 -12.72 3.48
N LYS A 39 12.97 -11.86 4.49
CA LYS A 39 13.93 -11.79 5.59
C LYS A 39 13.45 -12.66 6.74
N THR A 40 14.32 -13.51 7.27
CA THR A 40 14.04 -14.40 8.39
C THR A 40 14.94 -14.08 9.58
N VAL A 41 14.56 -14.54 10.76
CA VAL A 41 15.36 -14.35 11.99
C VAL A 41 16.75 -14.98 11.86
N GLU A 42 16.87 -16.10 11.14
CA GLU A 42 18.13 -16.84 10.98
C GLU A 42 19.16 -16.09 10.12
N THR A 43 18.71 -15.43 9.05
CA THR A 43 19.59 -14.75 8.10
C THR A 43 19.76 -13.27 8.40
N ASP A 44 18.71 -12.60 8.88
CA ASP A 44 18.64 -11.13 8.99
C ASP A 44 18.39 -10.64 10.43
N GLY A 45 18.12 -11.53 11.39
CA GLY A 45 17.86 -11.18 12.79
C GLY A 45 16.44 -10.69 13.07
N TYR A 46 15.57 -10.62 12.06
CA TYR A 46 14.15 -10.23 12.19
C TYR A 46 13.31 -10.75 11.02
N ASN A 47 11.97 -10.73 11.18
CA ASN A 47 11.04 -11.10 10.12
C ASN A 47 10.58 -9.87 9.34
N ALA A 48 10.77 -9.85 8.03
CA ALA A 48 10.24 -8.80 7.15
C ALA A 48 10.13 -9.27 5.70
N ILE A 49 9.32 -8.56 4.91
CA ILE A 49 9.23 -8.73 3.46
C ILE A 49 9.79 -7.48 2.81
N GLN A 50 10.76 -7.65 1.92
CA GLN A 50 11.26 -6.59 1.08
C GLN A 50 10.52 -6.61 -0.26
N VAL A 51 10.02 -5.44 -0.63
CA VAL A 51 9.28 -5.22 -1.85
C VAL A 51 10.00 -4.18 -2.71
N GLY A 52 9.99 -4.41 -4.01
CA GLY A 52 10.56 -3.51 -5.01
C GLY A 52 9.53 -3.16 -6.09
N THR A 53 9.74 -1.99 -6.69
CA THR A 53 9.03 -1.47 -7.87
C THR A 53 9.92 -1.59 -9.09
#